data_AF-A0AAD4M6D3-F1
#
_entry.id   AF-A0AAD4M6D3-F1
#
_cell.length_a   1.000
_cell.length_b   1.000
_cell.length_c   1.000
_cell.angle_alpha   90.00
_cell.angle_beta   90.00
_cell.angle_gamma   90.00
#
_symmetry.space_group_name_H-M   'P 1'
#
loop_
_entity.id
_entity.type
_entity.pdbx_description
1 polymer ?
#
loop_
_entity_poly.entity_id
_entity_poly.type
_entity_poly.pdbx_seq_one_letter_code
_entity_poly.pdbx_strand_id
1 'polypeptide(L)'
;MSAERMYSSCGLRAKMLICSDIVATSQERPKQGTSLFNDLSHVLSIPSYSERNLRELLDIMKDHPLVDSQFVRRLVDFYVNSRGPEYELELNTLNKIILFYAHVGSMDTAESLVLSHQNSSKNSPQHANAGPYTTLISELTSRSSLSSGRMNLLLDQMKQFKIPADLPFLNTLIQSAVRQENFQQAFTLYETILRDPASHMIPDSFVFGSLFNALQRMWAPRSPRLRQARRPSNAPAPRQLFRQMLECHVLAIQVADPRTRPVVRVSTLNVALRLFMLSMDYPGAFVTLQTFRALDLKPDVRSYRFVLTILLAHVKHGLQTEKSWQRHATDWAIHFLGGEGSVGMRPEDIRPEVACALLEFAIRDTECRAPGLAAILGDEKVPENVKWDVEPLERLVARAILATMTQKDIREGEAERSLREKLAPCFFEMVPDRLWRGRRLRRATG
;
A
#
# COMPACT_ATOMS: atom_id res chain seq x y z
N MET A 1 -14.92 50.16 -9.99
CA MET A 1 -13.81 49.22 -9.73
C MET A 1 -13.91 48.12 -10.76
N SER A 2 -12.91 47.93 -11.63
CA SER A 2 -12.96 46.83 -12.60
C SER A 2 -12.86 45.50 -11.85
N ALA A 3 -13.65 44.50 -12.27
CA ALA A 3 -13.59 43.14 -11.74
C ALA A 3 -12.16 42.55 -11.77
N GLU A 4 -11.29 43.11 -12.60
CA GLU A 4 -9.87 42.77 -12.71
C GLU A 4 -9.05 43.02 -11.43
N ARG A 5 -9.46 43.93 -10.54
CA ARG A 5 -8.76 44.16 -9.26
C ARG A 5 -9.29 43.28 -8.12
N MET A 6 -10.40 42.56 -8.29
CA MET A 6 -10.99 41.74 -7.22
C MET A 6 -10.35 40.34 -7.12
N TYR A 7 -9.73 39.83 -8.18
CA TYR A 7 -9.06 38.53 -8.14
C TYR A 7 -7.59 38.72 -7.72
N SER A 8 -7.32 38.56 -6.43
CA SER A 8 -5.97 38.73 -5.86
C SER A 8 -4.94 37.70 -6.34
N SER A 9 -5.37 36.64 -7.05
CA SER A 9 -4.49 35.59 -7.57
C SER A 9 -4.80 35.24 -9.02
N CYS A 10 -3.77 35.29 -9.88
CA CYS A 10 -3.85 34.83 -11.28
C CYS A 10 -4.26 33.34 -11.37
N GLY A 11 -3.86 32.54 -10.38
CA GLY A 11 -4.28 31.14 -10.28
C GLY A 11 -5.79 31.01 -10.07
N LEU A 12 -6.38 31.82 -9.16
CA LEU A 12 -7.82 31.83 -8.95
C LEU A 12 -8.57 32.27 -10.22
N ARG A 13 -8.05 33.27 -10.94
CA ARG A 13 -8.64 33.73 -12.22
C ARG A 13 -8.70 32.61 -13.26
N ALA A 14 -7.62 31.86 -13.45
CA ALA A 14 -7.61 30.73 -14.38
C ALA A 14 -8.63 29.65 -14.00
N LYS A 15 -8.75 29.33 -12.70
CA LYS A 15 -9.75 28.36 -12.20
C LYS A 15 -11.19 28.83 -12.44
N MET A 16 -11.47 30.10 -12.15
CA MET A 16 -12.79 30.69 -12.37
C MET A 16 -13.19 30.72 -13.84
N LEU A 17 -12.23 30.96 -14.75
CA LEU A 17 -12.49 30.89 -16.20
C LEU A 17 -12.94 29.49 -16.62
N ILE A 18 -12.24 28.44 -16.18
CA ILE A 18 -12.64 27.06 -16.47
C ILE A 18 -14.01 26.74 -15.84
N CYS A 19 -14.22 27.08 -14.57
CA CYS A 19 -15.50 26.83 -13.92
C CYS A 19 -16.66 27.57 -14.60
N SER A 20 -16.43 28.79 -15.08
CA SER A 20 -17.43 29.55 -15.84
C SER A 20 -17.77 28.87 -17.16
N ASP A 21 -16.77 28.34 -17.86
CA ASP A 21 -16.96 27.61 -19.12
C ASP A 21 -17.72 26.29 -18.91
N ILE A 22 -17.41 25.55 -17.83
CA ILE A 22 -18.16 24.34 -17.40
C ILE A 22 -19.65 24.64 -17.19
N VAL A 23 -19.98 25.80 -16.59
CA VAL A 23 -21.37 26.17 -16.32
C VAL A 23 -22.08 26.63 -17.59
N ALA A 24 -21.36 27.28 -18.51
CA ALA A 24 -21.93 27.83 -19.74
C ALA A 24 -22.14 26.80 -20.87
N THR A 25 -21.61 25.58 -20.76
CA THR A 25 -21.45 24.63 -21.88
C THR A 25 -22.73 23.93 -22.39
N SER A 26 -23.93 24.46 -22.13
CA SER A 26 -25.17 23.74 -22.45
C SER A 26 -25.50 23.63 -23.96
N GLN A 27 -25.02 24.49 -24.88
CA GLN A 27 -25.53 24.44 -26.28
C GLN A 27 -24.54 24.71 -27.46
N GLU A 28 -23.31 25.23 -27.30
CA GLU A 28 -22.42 25.53 -28.45
C GLU A 28 -20.94 25.10 -28.29
N ARG A 29 -20.64 23.81 -28.51
CA ARG A 29 -19.32 23.22 -28.18
C ARG A 29 -18.08 23.73 -28.94
N PRO A 30 -18.06 23.95 -30.27
CA PRO A 30 -16.79 24.14 -30.99
C PRO A 30 -16.21 25.57 -30.89
N LYS A 31 -17.05 26.60 -30.75
CA LYS A 31 -16.59 28.00 -30.63
C LYS A 31 -16.08 28.33 -29.22
N GLN A 32 -16.51 27.57 -28.21
CA GLN A 32 -16.13 27.79 -26.81
C GLN A 32 -14.65 27.46 -26.54
N GLY A 33 -14.12 26.40 -27.16
CA GLY A 33 -12.73 26.00 -26.96
C GLY A 33 -11.70 27.05 -27.36
N THR A 34 -11.92 27.79 -28.45
CA THR A 34 -10.98 28.86 -28.87
C THR A 34 -11.07 30.08 -27.96
N SER A 35 -12.27 30.43 -27.50
CA SER A 35 -12.46 31.52 -26.53
C SER A 35 -11.75 31.20 -25.22
N LEU A 36 -12.01 30.02 -24.65
CA LEU A 36 -11.38 29.56 -23.41
C LEU A 36 -9.86 29.54 -23.53
N PHE A 37 -9.32 29.08 -24.66
CA PHE A 37 -7.87 29.09 -24.90
C PHE A 37 -7.31 30.51 -24.85
N ASN A 38 -7.92 31.47 -25.55
CA ASN A 38 -7.46 32.86 -25.57
C ASN A 38 -7.50 33.49 -24.17
N ASP A 39 -8.57 33.23 -23.42
CA ASP A 39 -8.73 33.73 -22.04
C ASP A 39 -7.67 33.15 -21.11
N LEU A 40 -7.40 31.84 -21.20
CA LEU A 40 -6.35 31.18 -20.43
C LEU A 40 -4.95 31.64 -20.86
N SER A 41 -4.70 31.80 -22.16
CA SER A 41 -3.44 32.33 -22.69
C SER A 41 -3.11 33.71 -22.11
N HIS A 42 -4.10 34.60 -22.00
CA HIS A 42 -3.91 35.89 -21.34
C HIS A 42 -3.51 35.75 -19.86
N VAL A 43 -4.04 34.75 -19.14
CA VAL A 43 -3.68 34.54 -17.74
C VAL A 43 -2.30 33.88 -17.59
N LEU A 44 -1.95 32.95 -18.49
CA LEU A 44 -0.68 32.23 -18.48
C LEU A 44 0.52 33.10 -18.84
N SER A 45 0.32 34.14 -19.66
CA SER A 45 1.36 35.09 -20.03
C SER A 45 1.77 36.02 -18.88
N ILE A 46 0.99 36.08 -17.80
CA ILE A 46 1.31 36.92 -16.65
C ILE A 46 2.57 36.37 -15.94
N PRO A 47 3.63 37.17 -15.73
CA PRO A 47 4.87 36.69 -15.13
C PRO A 47 4.70 36.05 -13.74
N SER A 48 3.72 36.49 -12.96
CA SER A 48 3.39 35.92 -11.64
C SER A 48 2.68 34.56 -11.69
N TYR A 49 2.27 34.08 -12.87
CA TYR A 49 1.65 32.76 -13.02
C TYR A 49 2.72 31.65 -12.91
N SER A 50 2.82 31.02 -11.75
CA SER A 50 3.80 29.95 -11.49
C SER A 50 3.40 28.59 -12.09
N GLU A 51 4.38 27.69 -12.23
CA GLU A 51 4.12 26.29 -12.60
C GLU A 51 3.23 25.55 -11.60
N ARG A 52 3.25 25.94 -10.32
CA ARG A 52 2.30 25.42 -9.34
C ARG A 52 0.86 25.71 -9.76
N ASN A 53 0.58 26.93 -10.22
CA ASN A 53 -0.75 27.29 -10.72
C ASN A 53 -1.10 26.50 -11.97
N LEU A 54 -0.14 26.25 -12.87
CA LEU A 54 -0.34 25.40 -14.04
C LEU A 54 -0.72 23.97 -13.65
N ARG A 55 -0.01 23.37 -12.69
CA ARG A 55 -0.34 22.02 -12.17
C ARG A 55 -1.75 21.95 -11.58
N GLU A 56 -2.14 22.96 -10.80
CA GLU A 56 -3.50 23.06 -10.24
C GLU A 56 -4.56 23.26 -11.32
N LEU A 57 -4.24 23.98 -12.40
CA LEU A 57 -5.12 24.15 -13.56
C LEU A 57 -5.34 22.81 -14.28
N LEU A 58 -4.27 22.06 -14.56
CA LEU A 58 -4.34 20.74 -15.19
C LEU A 58 -5.20 19.76 -14.38
N ASP A 59 -5.18 19.86 -13.05
CA ASP A 59 -6.03 19.03 -12.18
C ASP A 59 -7.52 19.27 -12.37
N ILE A 60 -7.91 20.51 -12.65
CA ILE A 60 -9.31 20.90 -12.89
C ILE A 60 -9.71 20.53 -14.33
N MET A 61 -8.78 20.68 -15.27
CA MET A 61 -9.01 20.43 -16.69
C MET A 61 -9.20 18.95 -17.03
N LYS A 62 -8.65 18.02 -16.26
CA LYS A 62 -8.63 16.58 -16.62
C LYS A 62 -10.01 15.95 -16.77
N ASP A 63 -11.00 16.49 -16.06
CA ASP A 63 -12.39 16.01 -16.07
C ASP A 63 -13.28 16.85 -17.01
N HIS A 64 -12.71 17.82 -17.73
CA HIS A 64 -13.45 18.76 -18.56
C HIS A 64 -13.73 18.21 -19.98
N PRO A 65 -14.98 18.17 -20.45
CA PRO A 65 -15.34 17.52 -21.71
C PRO A 65 -14.80 18.22 -22.97
N LEU A 66 -14.53 19.51 -22.90
CA LEU A 66 -13.92 20.28 -24.01
C LEU A 66 -12.39 20.26 -24.02
N VAL A 67 -11.75 19.73 -22.98
CA VAL A 67 -10.29 19.70 -22.91
C VAL A 67 -9.81 18.36 -23.42
N ASP A 68 -9.30 18.35 -24.65
CA ASP A 68 -8.58 17.22 -25.20
C ASP A 68 -7.06 17.35 -25.02
N SER A 69 -6.33 16.33 -25.47
CA SER A 69 -4.86 16.31 -25.44
C SER A 69 -4.26 17.46 -26.26
N GLN A 70 -4.88 17.84 -27.38
CA GLN A 70 -4.37 18.92 -28.23
C GLN A 70 -4.54 20.30 -27.58
N PHE A 71 -5.62 20.53 -26.84
CA PHE A 71 -5.85 21.74 -26.06
C PHE A 71 -4.75 21.92 -25.02
N VAL A 72 -4.50 20.89 -24.21
CA VAL A 72 -3.44 20.96 -23.18
C VAL A 72 -2.06 21.11 -23.80
N ARG A 73 -1.78 20.43 -24.92
CA ARG A 73 -0.51 20.62 -25.64
C ARG A 73 -0.29 22.08 -26.01
N ARG A 74 -1.26 22.70 -26.70
CA ARG A 74 -1.19 24.11 -27.09
C ARG A 74 -1.04 25.04 -25.88
N LEU A 75 -1.71 24.71 -24.78
CA LEU A 75 -1.68 25.53 -23.57
C LEU A 75 -0.31 25.48 -22.88
N VAL A 76 0.27 24.28 -22.77
CA VAL A 76 1.62 24.07 -22.23
C VAL A 76 2.67 24.71 -23.14
N ASP A 77 2.57 24.50 -24.45
CA ASP A 77 3.48 25.12 -25.43
C ASP A 77 3.41 26.65 -25.34
N PHE A 78 2.21 27.23 -25.20
CA PHE A 78 2.03 28.66 -24.98
C PHE A 78 2.69 29.13 -23.67
N TYR A 79 2.49 28.39 -22.57
CA TYR A 79 3.11 28.71 -21.29
C TYR A 79 4.64 28.71 -21.40
N VAL A 80 5.25 27.67 -21.97
CA VAL A 80 6.70 27.58 -22.15
C VAL A 80 7.22 28.73 -23.02
N ASN A 81 6.58 28.99 -24.17
CA ASN A 81 6.98 30.07 -25.07
C ASN A 81 6.88 31.45 -24.42
N SER A 82 5.90 31.67 -23.53
CA SER A 82 5.75 32.93 -22.80
C SER A 82 6.88 33.20 -21.78
N ARG A 83 7.64 32.16 -21.41
CA ARG A 83 8.77 32.26 -20.45
C ARG A 83 10.13 32.41 -21.14
N GLY A 84 10.19 32.19 -22.44
CA GLY A 84 11.41 32.31 -23.25
C GLY A 84 11.92 30.96 -23.77
N PRO A 85 12.83 30.98 -24.76
CA PRO A 85 13.29 29.78 -25.47
C PRO A 85 14.15 28.83 -24.64
N GLU A 86 14.76 29.32 -23.56
CA GLU A 86 15.60 28.52 -22.64
C GLU A 86 14.82 28.00 -21.43
N TYR A 87 13.51 28.27 -21.36
CA TYR A 87 12.71 27.86 -20.22
C TYR A 87 12.41 26.35 -20.26
N GLU A 88 12.91 25.62 -19.26
CA GLU A 88 12.59 24.22 -19.05
C GLU A 88 11.55 24.07 -17.93
N LEU A 89 10.56 23.21 -18.14
CA LEU A 89 9.55 22.90 -17.14
C LEU A 89 10.15 22.18 -15.94
N GLU A 90 9.69 22.51 -14.73
CA GLU A 90 10.02 21.71 -13.55
C GLU A 90 9.56 20.26 -13.73
N LEU A 91 10.36 19.32 -13.23
CA LEU A 91 10.05 17.89 -13.28
C LEU A 91 8.66 17.54 -12.74
N ASN A 92 8.24 18.21 -11.66
CA ASN A 92 6.92 18.02 -11.08
C ASN A 92 5.78 18.40 -12.03
N THR A 93 5.99 19.41 -12.88
CA THR A 93 5.02 19.86 -13.88
C THR A 93 5.03 18.93 -15.08
N LEU A 94 6.21 18.49 -15.52
CA LEU A 94 6.31 17.46 -16.55
C LEU A 94 5.58 16.16 -16.14
N ASN A 95 5.82 15.67 -14.93
CA ASN A 95 5.12 14.50 -14.39
C ASN A 95 3.59 14.73 -14.35
N LYS A 96 3.15 15.95 -14.03
CA LYS A 96 1.73 16.30 -14.03
C LYS A 96 1.12 16.29 -15.43
N ILE A 97 1.87 16.74 -16.42
CA ILE A 97 1.46 16.74 -17.83
C ILE A 97 1.39 15.29 -18.36
N ILE A 98 2.39 14.45 -18.04
CA ILE A 98 2.37 13.02 -18.37
C ILE A 98 1.13 12.34 -17.77
N LEU A 99 0.85 12.60 -16.48
CA LEU A 99 -0.34 12.13 -15.79
C LEU A 99 -1.62 12.57 -16.51
N PHE A 100 -1.70 13.82 -16.96
CA PHE A 100 -2.83 14.34 -17.72
C PHE A 100 -3.03 13.57 -19.04
N TYR A 101 -1.98 13.41 -19.84
CA TYR A 101 -2.09 12.70 -21.13
C TYR A 101 -2.44 11.23 -20.96
N ALA A 102 -1.85 10.59 -19.95
CA ALA A 102 -2.23 9.25 -19.58
C ALA A 102 -3.71 9.21 -19.17
N HIS A 103 -4.19 10.23 -18.44
CA HIS A 103 -5.58 10.33 -18.01
C HIS A 103 -6.59 10.43 -19.17
N VAL A 104 -6.27 11.25 -20.18
CA VAL A 104 -7.11 11.42 -21.38
C VAL A 104 -6.98 10.24 -22.37
N GLY A 105 -6.07 9.29 -22.10
CA GLY A 105 -5.86 8.10 -22.94
C GLY A 105 -4.89 8.32 -24.10
N SER A 106 -4.20 9.47 -24.15
CA SER A 106 -3.21 9.79 -25.18
C SER A 106 -1.81 9.31 -24.75
N MET A 107 -1.65 7.99 -24.67
CA MET A 107 -0.42 7.36 -24.15
C MET A 107 0.81 7.65 -25.00
N ASP A 108 0.66 7.66 -26.33
CA ASP A 108 1.79 7.91 -27.24
C ASP A 108 2.31 9.34 -27.07
N THR A 109 1.42 10.30 -26.77
CA THR A 109 1.82 11.68 -26.45
C THR A 109 2.59 11.73 -25.13
N ALA A 110 2.11 11.02 -24.11
CA ALA A 110 2.79 10.94 -22.82
C ALA A 110 4.20 10.32 -22.96
N GLU A 111 4.33 9.26 -23.76
CA GLU A 111 5.60 8.62 -24.11
C GLU A 111 6.53 9.58 -24.85
N SER A 112 6.01 10.29 -25.86
CA SER A 112 6.79 11.26 -26.62
C SER A 112 7.36 12.38 -25.74
N LEU A 113 6.60 12.83 -24.72
CA LEU A 113 7.05 13.86 -23.79
C LEU A 113 8.18 13.39 -22.89
N VAL A 114 8.12 12.15 -22.40
CA VAL A 114 9.23 11.54 -21.67
C VAL A 114 10.49 11.54 -22.54
N LEU A 115 10.37 11.13 -23.81
CA LEU A 115 11.50 11.09 -24.74
C LEU A 115 12.05 12.46 -25.10
N SER A 116 11.18 13.42 -25.36
CA SER A 116 11.55 14.81 -25.65
C SER A 116 12.34 15.41 -24.49
N HIS A 117 11.87 15.24 -23.25
CA HIS A 117 12.55 15.74 -22.07
C HIS A 117 13.95 15.12 -21.89
N GLN A 118 14.09 13.81 -22.10
CA GLN A 118 15.40 13.15 -22.01
C GLN A 118 16.37 13.60 -23.10
N ASN A 119 15.87 13.90 -24.31
CA ASN A 119 16.70 14.43 -25.38
C ASN A 119 17.20 15.84 -25.07
N SER A 120 16.39 16.71 -24.46
CA SER A 120 16.82 18.04 -24.01
C SER A 120 17.85 17.96 -22.89
N SER A 121 17.68 17.00 -21.96
CA SER A 121 18.60 16.82 -20.82
C SER A 121 20.00 16.30 -21.22
N LYS A 122 20.24 15.88 -22.46
CA LYS A 122 21.56 15.36 -22.91
C LYS A 122 22.71 16.34 -22.66
N ASN A 123 22.42 17.63 -22.61
CA ASN A 123 23.41 18.67 -22.36
C ASN A 123 23.80 18.80 -20.88
N SER A 124 23.05 18.18 -19.97
CA SER A 124 23.27 18.20 -18.53
C SER A 124 23.32 16.78 -17.95
N PRO A 125 24.49 16.10 -17.98
CA PRO A 125 24.63 14.72 -17.50
C PRO A 125 24.37 14.53 -16.00
N GLN A 126 24.18 15.62 -15.25
CA GLN A 126 23.97 15.58 -13.80
C GLN A 126 22.52 15.26 -13.37
N HIS A 127 21.55 15.15 -14.29
CA HIS A 127 20.13 15.03 -13.92
C HIS A 127 19.34 13.93 -14.64
N ALA A 128 19.96 12.76 -14.88
CA ALA A 128 19.21 11.58 -15.34
C ALA A 128 18.18 11.15 -14.26
N ASN A 129 16.90 11.47 -14.48
CA ASN A 129 15.82 11.24 -13.51
C ASN A 129 14.82 10.21 -14.05
N ALA A 130 14.55 9.16 -13.26
CA ALA A 130 13.59 8.12 -13.60
C ALA A 130 12.11 8.54 -13.40
N GLY A 131 11.85 9.67 -12.73
CA GLY A 131 10.53 10.17 -12.37
C GLY A 131 9.48 10.22 -13.49
N PRO A 132 9.81 10.70 -14.71
CA PRO A 132 8.87 10.70 -15.82
C PRO A 132 8.47 9.28 -16.25
N TYR A 133 9.43 8.35 -16.27
CA TYR A 133 9.18 6.94 -16.55
C TYR A 133 8.36 6.28 -15.43
N THR A 134 8.68 6.55 -14.17
CA THR A 134 7.92 6.08 -13.01
C THR A 134 6.46 6.51 -13.09
N THR A 135 6.21 7.78 -13.41
CA THR A 135 4.86 8.34 -13.54
C THR A 135 4.10 7.68 -14.69
N LEU A 136 4.72 7.61 -15.87
CA LEU A 136 4.12 7.00 -17.05
C LEU A 136 3.75 5.52 -16.82
N ILE A 137 4.68 4.73 -16.28
CA ILE A 137 4.43 3.31 -16.01
C ILE A 137 3.33 3.15 -14.98
N SER A 138 3.35 3.92 -13.90
CA SER A 138 2.32 3.83 -12.85
C SER A 138 0.91 4.05 -13.41
N GLU A 139 0.78 5.04 -14.29
CA GLU A 139 -0.49 5.34 -14.96
C GLU A 139 -0.90 4.25 -15.96
N LEU A 140 0.02 3.79 -16.81
CA LEU A 140 -0.24 2.68 -17.75
C LEU A 140 -0.68 1.41 -17.01
N THR A 141 -0.05 1.12 -15.87
CA THR A 141 -0.40 0.00 -15.00
C THR A 141 -1.77 0.17 -14.36
N SER A 142 -2.11 1.37 -13.88
CA SER A 142 -3.40 1.65 -13.24
C SER A 142 -4.58 1.43 -14.19
N ARG A 143 -4.36 1.65 -15.49
CA ARG A 143 -5.35 1.52 -16.57
C ARG A 143 -5.34 0.16 -17.25
N SER A 144 -4.48 -0.76 -16.80
CA SER A 144 -4.27 -2.06 -17.45
C SER A 144 -3.87 -1.93 -18.94
N SER A 145 -3.28 -0.80 -19.35
CA SER A 145 -2.85 -0.52 -20.72
C SER A 145 -1.37 -0.82 -20.97
N LEU A 146 -0.64 -1.20 -19.92
CA LEU A 146 0.76 -1.57 -19.99
C LEU A 146 0.94 -3.00 -20.52
N SER A 147 1.34 -3.14 -21.78
CA SER A 147 1.77 -4.43 -22.35
C SER A 147 3.22 -4.74 -22.00
N SER A 148 3.59 -6.02 -21.97
CA SER A 148 4.98 -6.46 -21.74
C SER A 148 5.95 -5.88 -22.79
N GLY A 149 5.53 -5.78 -24.05
CA GLY A 149 6.33 -5.18 -25.12
C GLY A 149 6.60 -3.70 -24.90
N ARG A 150 5.58 -2.92 -24.50
CA ARG A 150 5.72 -1.49 -24.18
C ARG A 150 6.60 -1.27 -22.94
N MET A 151 6.46 -2.12 -21.92
CA MET A 151 7.36 -2.10 -20.75
C MET A 151 8.82 -2.32 -21.15
N ASN A 152 9.12 -3.35 -21.96
CA ASN A 152 10.48 -3.62 -22.41
C ASN A 152 11.06 -2.45 -23.21
N LEU A 153 10.26 -1.83 -24.08
CA LEU A 153 10.66 -0.65 -24.84
C LEU A 153 11.04 0.53 -23.92
N LEU A 154 10.26 0.80 -22.87
CA LEU A 154 10.59 1.86 -21.90
C LEU A 154 11.88 1.54 -21.12
N LEU A 155 12.09 0.28 -20.74
CA LEU A 155 13.32 -0.17 -20.07
C LEU A 155 14.55 -0.06 -20.98
N ASP A 156 14.43 -0.45 -22.25
CA ASP A 156 15.48 -0.34 -23.25
C ASP A 156 15.86 1.12 -23.49
N GLN A 157 14.86 2.03 -23.50
CA GLN A 157 15.09 3.46 -23.58
C GLN A 157 15.84 3.98 -22.35
N MET A 158 15.41 3.64 -21.13
CA MET A 158 16.14 4.04 -19.92
C MET A 158 17.59 3.55 -19.95
N LYS A 159 17.82 2.32 -20.41
CA LYS A 159 19.16 1.76 -20.60
C LYS A 159 19.97 2.53 -21.65
N GLN A 160 19.36 2.87 -22.78
CA GLN A 160 19.96 3.66 -23.86
C GLN A 160 20.40 5.06 -23.36
N PHE A 161 19.55 5.71 -22.56
CA PHE A 161 19.85 7.02 -21.96
C PHE A 161 20.69 6.93 -20.67
N LYS A 162 21.10 5.72 -20.25
CA LYS A 162 21.85 5.45 -19.01
C LYS A 162 21.16 6.03 -17.76
N ILE A 163 19.84 6.02 -17.74
CA ILE A 163 19.06 6.50 -16.60
C ILE A 163 19.06 5.40 -15.53
N PRO A 164 19.65 5.64 -14.34
CA PRO A 164 19.62 4.65 -13.28
C PRO A 164 18.18 4.47 -12.81
N ALA A 165 17.76 3.21 -12.62
CA ALA A 165 16.53 2.92 -11.91
C ALA A 165 16.67 3.42 -10.47
N ASP A 166 15.68 4.14 -9.96
CA ASP A 166 15.61 4.51 -8.55
C ASP A 166 14.59 3.62 -7.81
N LEU A 167 14.55 3.72 -6.48
CA LEU A 167 13.61 2.94 -5.67
C LEU A 167 12.13 3.22 -6.06
N PRO A 168 11.66 4.46 -6.24
CA PRO A 168 10.29 4.73 -6.73
C PRO A 168 9.94 4.03 -8.06
N PHE A 169 10.88 3.98 -9.00
CA PHE A 169 10.72 3.27 -10.26
C PHE A 169 10.56 1.77 -10.03
N LEU A 170 11.47 1.16 -9.28
CA LEU A 170 11.40 -0.28 -8.95
C LEU A 170 10.14 -0.64 -8.16
N ASN A 171 9.71 0.21 -7.22
CA ASN A 171 8.45 0.09 -6.50
C ASN A 171 7.27 -0.01 -7.46
N THR A 172 7.24 0.86 -8.47
CA THR A 172 6.19 0.90 -9.48
C THR A 172 6.20 -0.37 -10.34
N LEU A 173 7.37 -0.84 -10.75
CA LEU A 173 7.52 -2.10 -11.47
C LEU A 173 7.04 -3.31 -10.66
N ILE A 174 7.41 -3.38 -9.38
CA ILE A 174 6.95 -4.46 -8.47
C ILE A 174 5.43 -4.40 -8.33
N GLN A 175 4.85 -3.22 -8.07
CA GLN A 175 3.40 -3.09 -7.96
C GLN A 175 2.69 -3.49 -9.26
N SER A 176 3.24 -3.11 -10.42
CA SER A 176 2.72 -3.51 -11.72
C SER A 176 2.74 -5.02 -11.91
N ALA A 177 3.87 -5.66 -11.64
CA ALA A 177 4.00 -7.11 -11.72
C ALA A 177 3.01 -7.82 -10.78
N VAL A 178 2.81 -7.33 -9.56
CA VAL A 178 1.83 -7.88 -8.60
C VAL A 178 0.39 -7.70 -9.08
N ARG A 179 0.05 -6.57 -9.72
CA ARG A 179 -1.29 -6.32 -10.29
C ARG A 179 -1.59 -7.25 -11.47
N GLN A 180 -0.59 -7.52 -12.30
CA GLN A 180 -0.68 -8.44 -13.44
C GLN A 180 -0.54 -9.92 -13.05
N GLU A 181 -0.49 -10.24 -11.75
CA GLU A 181 -0.23 -11.58 -11.20
C GLU A 181 1.09 -12.22 -11.70
N ASN A 182 2.03 -11.42 -12.22
CA ASN A 182 3.39 -11.87 -12.55
C ASN A 182 4.28 -11.85 -11.30
N PHE A 183 3.98 -12.74 -10.36
CA PHE A 183 4.68 -12.80 -9.07
C PHE A 183 6.17 -13.14 -9.21
N GLN A 184 6.54 -13.97 -10.20
CA GLN A 184 7.94 -14.30 -10.47
C GLN A 184 8.76 -13.03 -10.74
N GLN A 185 8.28 -12.16 -11.64
CA GLN A 185 8.94 -10.90 -11.96
C GLN A 185 8.99 -9.96 -10.76
N ALA A 186 7.91 -9.87 -9.97
CA ALA A 186 7.87 -9.04 -8.76
C ALA A 186 8.97 -9.43 -7.76
N PHE A 187 9.16 -10.73 -7.53
CA PHE A 187 10.21 -11.21 -6.63
C PHE A 187 11.62 -11.12 -7.25
N THR A 188 11.76 -11.23 -8.58
CA THR A 188 13.05 -10.99 -9.25
C THR A 188 13.49 -9.54 -9.11
N LEU A 189 12.58 -8.58 -9.29
CA LEU A 189 12.85 -7.16 -9.07
C LEU A 189 13.23 -6.87 -7.62
N TYR A 190 12.54 -7.51 -6.67
CA TYR A 190 12.90 -7.40 -5.25
C TYR A 190 14.31 -7.95 -4.96
N GLU A 191 14.68 -9.10 -5.53
CA GLU A 191 16.06 -9.60 -5.42
C GLU A 191 17.08 -8.62 -6.03
N THR A 192 16.74 -7.95 -7.14
CA THR A 192 17.61 -6.91 -7.71
C THR A 192 17.85 -5.78 -6.71
N ILE A 193 16.82 -5.33 -5.99
CA ILE A 193 16.96 -4.31 -4.94
C ILE A 193 17.88 -4.81 -3.82
N LEU A 194 17.73 -6.07 -3.39
CA LEU A 194 18.57 -6.64 -2.32
C LEU A 194 20.04 -6.85 -2.72
N ARG A 195 20.33 -7.04 -4.02
CA ARG A 195 21.71 -7.24 -4.52
C ARG A 195 22.52 -5.96 -4.57
N ASP A 196 21.85 -4.80 -4.66
CA ASP A 196 22.50 -3.49 -4.64
C ASP A 196 22.09 -2.72 -3.37
N PRO A 197 22.68 -3.04 -2.21
CA PRO A 197 22.35 -2.39 -0.95
C PRO A 197 22.95 -0.97 -0.84
N ALA A 198 23.24 -0.29 -1.96
CA ALA A 198 23.59 1.12 -1.95
C ALA A 198 22.59 1.90 -1.09
N SER A 199 23.07 2.92 -0.37
CA SER A 199 22.31 3.62 0.69
C SER A 199 20.92 4.12 0.28
N HIS A 200 20.66 4.31 -1.01
CA HIS A 200 19.40 4.81 -1.56
C HIS A 200 18.41 3.72 -2.01
N MET A 201 18.81 2.44 -2.01
CA MET A 201 18.01 1.31 -2.52
C MET A 201 17.39 0.44 -1.42
N ILE A 202 17.29 0.94 -0.19
CA ILE A 202 16.67 0.16 0.90
C ILE A 202 15.17 0.01 0.60
N PRO A 203 14.63 -1.22 0.51
CA PRO A 203 13.20 -1.43 0.28
C PRO A 203 12.35 -0.74 1.34
N ASP A 204 11.35 0.03 0.92
CA ASP A 204 10.47 0.77 1.82
C ASP A 204 9.18 0.00 2.17
N SER A 205 8.34 0.62 3.01
CA SER A 205 7.04 0.05 3.41
C SER A 205 6.12 -0.28 2.24
N PHE A 206 6.28 0.40 1.10
CA PHE A 206 5.48 0.16 -0.09
C PHE A 206 5.90 -1.12 -0.82
N VAL A 207 7.21 -1.39 -0.93
CA VAL A 207 7.74 -2.66 -1.47
C VAL A 207 7.18 -3.83 -0.67
N PHE A 208 7.40 -3.83 0.64
CA PHE A 208 6.96 -4.93 1.50
C PHE A 208 5.43 -5.07 1.50
N GLY A 209 4.69 -3.97 1.52
CA GLY A 209 3.22 -4.00 1.39
C GLY A 209 2.77 -4.65 0.08
N SER A 210 3.44 -4.37 -1.03
CA SER A 210 3.14 -4.98 -2.33
C SER A 210 3.48 -6.47 -2.37
N LEU A 211 4.63 -6.87 -1.81
CA LEU A 211 5.07 -8.26 -1.77
C LEU A 211 4.24 -9.13 -0.81
N PHE A 212 3.84 -8.61 0.36
CA PHE A 212 2.91 -9.32 1.24
C PHE A 212 1.55 -9.51 0.60
N ASN A 213 1.04 -8.51 -0.12
CA ASN A 213 -0.19 -8.66 -0.91
C ASN A 213 -0.03 -9.71 -2.02
N ALA A 214 1.13 -9.78 -2.67
CA ALA A 214 1.46 -10.81 -3.65
C ALA A 214 1.40 -12.21 -3.02
N LEU A 215 2.10 -12.42 -1.90
CA LEU A 215 2.03 -13.67 -1.14
C LEU A 215 0.57 -13.97 -0.74
N GLN A 216 -0.15 -13.01 -0.17
CA GLN A 216 -1.55 -13.21 0.24
C GLN A 216 -2.43 -13.70 -0.91
N ARG A 217 -2.26 -13.15 -2.12
CA ARG A 217 -2.99 -13.59 -3.31
C ARG A 217 -2.63 -15.02 -3.73
N MET A 218 -1.41 -15.47 -3.49
CA MET A 218 -0.96 -16.84 -3.74
C MET A 218 -1.51 -17.83 -2.69
N TRP A 219 -1.65 -17.40 -1.44
CA TRP A 219 -2.11 -18.24 -0.31
C TRP A 219 -3.63 -18.27 -0.14
N ALA A 220 -4.35 -17.27 -0.66
CA ALA A 220 -5.81 -17.25 -0.57
C ALA A 220 -6.41 -18.54 -1.18
N PRO A 221 -7.36 -19.21 -0.51
CA PRO A 221 -8.01 -20.41 -1.02
C PRO A 221 -8.77 -20.06 -2.30
N ARG A 222 -8.09 -20.23 -3.43
CA ARG A 222 -8.57 -19.85 -4.75
C ARG A 222 -9.64 -20.84 -5.21
N SER A 223 -10.61 -20.30 -5.97
CA SER A 223 -11.51 -21.08 -6.81
C SER A 223 -10.73 -22.22 -7.51
N PRO A 224 -11.30 -23.42 -7.68
CA PRO A 224 -10.61 -24.57 -8.27
C PRO A 224 -9.91 -24.26 -9.61
N ARG A 225 -10.37 -23.25 -10.38
CA ARG A 225 -9.74 -22.80 -11.63
C ARG A 225 -8.43 -22.02 -11.45
N LEU A 226 -8.22 -21.40 -10.29
CA LEU A 226 -7.05 -20.56 -9.98
C LEU A 226 -6.00 -21.26 -9.10
N ARG A 227 -6.22 -22.53 -8.73
CA ARG A 227 -5.27 -23.37 -7.97
C ARG A 227 -3.93 -23.62 -8.69
N GLN A 228 -3.76 -23.13 -9.92
CA GLN A 228 -2.59 -23.40 -10.76
C GLN A 228 -1.51 -22.32 -10.75
N ALA A 229 -1.71 -21.17 -10.09
CA ALA A 229 -0.62 -20.22 -9.90
C ALA A 229 0.39 -20.82 -8.90
N ARG A 230 1.32 -21.64 -9.42
CA ARG A 230 2.41 -22.21 -8.64
C ARG A 230 3.17 -21.06 -7.98
N ARG A 231 3.44 -21.21 -6.68
CA ARG A 231 4.35 -20.31 -5.97
C ARG A 231 5.65 -20.25 -6.78
N PRO A 232 6.09 -19.06 -7.23
CA PRO A 232 7.30 -18.95 -8.01
C PRO A 232 8.49 -19.40 -7.15
N SER A 233 9.50 -20.00 -7.77
CA SER A 233 10.62 -20.61 -7.03
C SER A 233 11.45 -19.59 -6.24
N ASN A 234 11.40 -18.32 -6.65
CA ASN A 234 12.06 -17.19 -5.99
C ASN A 234 11.19 -16.48 -4.93
N ALA A 235 9.93 -16.89 -4.71
CA ALA A 235 9.11 -16.28 -3.66
C ALA A 235 9.63 -16.68 -2.27
N PRO A 236 10.07 -15.73 -1.42
CA PRO A 236 10.47 -16.03 -0.05
C PRO A 236 9.27 -16.55 0.76
N ALA A 237 9.55 -17.30 1.83
CA ALA A 237 8.50 -17.67 2.78
C ALA A 237 7.93 -16.41 3.47
N PRO A 238 6.64 -16.38 3.87
CA PRO A 238 6.06 -15.23 4.57
C PRO A 238 6.90 -14.75 5.77
N ARG A 239 7.38 -15.69 6.60
CA ARG A 239 8.25 -15.41 7.74
C ARG A 239 9.61 -14.85 7.34
N GLN A 240 10.21 -15.38 6.28
CA GLN A 240 11.48 -14.90 5.73
C GLN A 240 11.34 -13.48 5.16
N LEU A 241 10.26 -13.18 4.43
CA LEU A 241 10.01 -11.83 3.92
C LEU A 241 9.81 -10.84 5.07
N PHE A 242 9.12 -11.25 6.13
CA PHE A 242 8.97 -10.46 7.34
C PHE A 242 10.30 -10.19 8.04
N ARG A 243 11.17 -11.20 8.15
CA ARG A 243 12.53 -11.03 8.67
C ARG A 243 13.32 -10.02 7.84
N GLN A 244 13.31 -10.15 6.52
CA GLN A 244 13.99 -9.22 5.61
C GLN A 244 13.47 -7.78 5.77
N MET A 245 12.15 -7.59 5.95
CA MET A 245 11.59 -6.28 6.26
C MET A 245 12.19 -5.66 7.53
N LEU A 246 12.32 -6.45 8.60
CA LEU A 246 12.93 -5.98 9.84
C LEU A 246 14.43 -5.73 9.70
N GLU A 247 15.14 -6.54 8.91
CA GLU A 247 16.55 -6.31 8.59
C GLU A 247 16.75 -5.00 7.83
N CYS A 248 15.95 -4.75 6.80
CA CYS A 248 15.92 -3.48 6.08
C CYS A 248 15.57 -2.30 6.99
N HIS A 249 14.67 -2.48 7.95
CA HIS A 249 14.33 -1.45 8.93
C HIS A 249 15.51 -1.10 9.84
N VAL A 250 16.23 -2.10 10.34
CA VAL A 250 17.45 -1.89 11.13
C VAL A 250 18.51 -1.17 10.30
N LEU A 251 18.70 -1.56 9.04
CA LEU A 251 19.63 -0.89 8.12
C LEU A 251 19.24 0.57 7.88
N ALA A 252 17.96 0.86 7.64
CA ALA A 252 17.48 2.23 7.44
C ALA A 252 17.73 3.13 8.67
N ILE A 253 17.51 2.60 9.88
CA ILE A 253 17.82 3.33 11.13
C ILE A 253 19.33 3.60 11.23
N GLN A 254 20.17 2.64 10.86
CA GLN A 254 21.64 2.78 10.93
C GLN A 254 22.20 3.82 9.96
N VAL A 255 21.62 3.96 8.77
CA VAL A 255 22.03 4.98 7.80
C VAL A 255 21.71 6.39 8.30
N ALA A 256 20.71 6.54 9.19
CA ALA A 256 20.30 7.80 9.81
C ALA A 256 19.99 8.94 8.81
N ASP A 257 19.71 8.61 7.56
CA ASP A 257 19.34 9.60 6.55
C ASP A 257 17.85 9.98 6.74
N PRO A 258 17.54 11.26 7.04
CA PRO A 258 16.16 11.72 7.22
C PRO A 258 15.29 11.57 5.96
N ARG A 259 15.91 11.36 4.79
CA ARG A 259 15.19 11.10 3.53
C ARG A 259 14.75 9.65 3.40
N THR A 260 15.31 8.73 4.19
CA THR A 260 14.91 7.32 4.14
C THR A 260 13.46 7.18 4.57
N ARG A 261 12.66 6.59 3.69
CA ARG A 261 11.25 6.30 4.00
C ARG A 261 11.20 5.20 5.05
N PRO A 262 10.25 5.25 5.99
CA PRO A 262 10.11 4.19 6.98
C PRO A 262 9.78 2.86 6.29
N VAL A 263 10.62 1.86 6.55
CA VAL A 263 10.47 0.49 6.06
C VAL A 263 9.26 -0.19 6.69
N VAL A 264 9.01 0.08 7.98
CA VAL A 264 7.88 -0.49 8.72
C VAL A 264 6.88 0.62 9.05
N ARG A 265 5.62 0.38 8.69
CA ARG A 265 4.46 1.23 9.01
C ARG A 265 3.32 0.35 9.51
N VAL A 266 2.36 0.96 10.21
CA VAL A 266 1.11 0.30 10.64
C VAL A 266 0.42 -0.42 9.47
N SER A 267 0.33 0.25 8.31
CA SER A 267 -0.25 -0.34 7.10
C SER A 267 0.46 -1.60 6.62
N THR A 268 1.79 -1.63 6.66
CA THR A 268 2.59 -2.78 6.20
C THR A 268 2.49 -3.94 7.18
N LEU A 269 2.53 -3.66 8.50
CA LEU A 269 2.29 -4.67 9.53
C LEU A 269 0.87 -5.23 9.47
N ASN A 270 -0.14 -4.42 9.13
CA ASN A 270 -1.50 -4.90 8.93
C ASN A 270 -1.62 -5.88 7.76
N VAL A 271 -0.92 -5.64 6.65
CA VAL A 271 -0.90 -6.58 5.51
C VAL A 271 -0.18 -7.88 5.89
N ALA A 272 0.96 -7.79 6.59
CA ALA A 272 1.68 -8.96 7.09
C ALA A 272 0.84 -9.78 8.10
N LEU A 273 0.21 -9.11 9.07
CA LEU A 273 -0.68 -9.73 10.06
C LEU A 273 -1.82 -10.47 9.36
N ARG A 274 -2.46 -9.82 8.38
CA ARG A 274 -3.51 -10.44 7.59
C ARG A 274 -3.01 -11.67 6.83
N LEU A 275 -1.81 -11.61 6.23
CA LEU A 275 -1.21 -12.75 5.55
C LEU A 275 -1.03 -13.94 6.51
N PHE A 276 -0.42 -13.73 7.67
CA PHE A 276 -0.19 -14.80 8.65
C PHE A 276 -1.50 -15.37 9.21
N MET A 277 -2.48 -14.52 9.48
CA MET A 277 -3.81 -14.97 9.92
C MET A 277 -4.52 -15.81 8.85
N LEU A 278 -4.45 -15.40 7.57
CA LEU A 278 -5.05 -16.15 6.46
C LEU A 278 -4.31 -17.46 6.16
N SER A 279 -2.99 -17.50 6.36
CA SER A 279 -2.20 -18.73 6.24
C SER A 279 -2.25 -19.59 7.49
N MET A 280 -3.04 -19.20 8.50
CA MET A 280 -3.21 -19.94 9.76
C MET A 280 -1.90 -20.07 10.55
N ASP A 281 -0.96 -19.18 10.30
CA ASP A 281 0.32 -19.08 10.98
C ASP A 281 0.17 -18.15 12.19
N TYR A 282 -0.59 -18.60 13.19
CA TYR A 282 -0.82 -17.83 14.41
C TYR A 282 0.47 -17.44 15.15
N PRO A 283 1.52 -18.29 15.21
CA PRO A 283 2.82 -17.87 15.75
C PRO A 283 3.42 -16.67 14.99
N GLY A 284 3.37 -16.66 13.65
CA GLY A 284 3.84 -15.53 12.85
C GLY A 284 2.99 -14.27 13.03
N ALA A 285 1.67 -14.43 13.16
CA ALA A 285 0.77 -13.35 13.50
C ALA A 285 1.09 -12.75 14.88
N PHE A 286 1.39 -13.59 15.88
CA PHE A 286 1.76 -13.14 17.22
C PHE A 286 3.08 -12.36 17.21
N VAL A 287 4.10 -12.82 16.50
CA VAL A 287 5.36 -12.07 16.31
C VAL A 287 5.12 -10.73 15.63
N THR A 288 4.19 -10.68 14.66
CA THR A 288 3.80 -9.43 14.01
C THR A 288 3.15 -8.45 14.99
N LEU A 289 2.29 -8.93 15.89
CA LEU A 289 1.68 -8.13 16.96
C LEU A 289 2.73 -7.61 17.96
N GLN A 290 3.68 -8.46 18.38
CA GLN A 290 4.80 -8.03 19.23
C GLN A 290 5.67 -6.97 18.53
N THR A 291 5.75 -6.99 17.20
CA THR A 291 6.48 -5.98 16.42
C THR A 291 5.81 -4.61 16.48
N PHE A 292 4.47 -4.52 16.60
CA PHE A 292 3.80 -3.24 16.85
C PHE A 292 4.33 -2.61 18.15
N ARG A 293 4.31 -3.36 19.25
CA ARG A 293 4.85 -2.91 20.54
C ARG A 293 6.34 -2.58 20.46
N ALA A 294 7.12 -3.46 19.84
CA ALA A 294 8.57 -3.31 19.73
C ALA A 294 9.00 -2.09 18.91
N LEU A 295 8.13 -1.55 18.04
CA LEU A 295 8.40 -0.36 17.25
C LEU A 295 7.58 0.86 17.71
N ASP A 296 6.88 0.76 18.85
CA ASP A 296 5.95 1.78 19.35
C ASP A 296 4.88 2.20 18.32
N LEU A 297 4.46 1.24 17.50
CA LEU A 297 3.36 1.39 16.56
C LEU A 297 2.08 0.89 17.24
N LYS A 298 0.98 1.62 17.04
CA LYS A 298 -0.33 1.24 17.58
C LYS A 298 -1.20 0.65 16.46
N PRO A 299 -1.85 -0.51 16.69
CA PRO A 299 -2.81 -1.06 15.73
C PRO A 299 -3.98 -0.09 15.48
N ASP A 300 -4.56 -0.18 14.29
CA ASP A 300 -5.77 0.56 13.91
C ASP A 300 -6.99 -0.37 13.99
N VAL A 301 -8.19 0.18 13.74
CA VAL A 301 -9.44 -0.61 13.71
C VAL A 301 -9.37 -1.75 12.68
N ARG A 302 -8.59 -1.58 11.61
CA ARG A 302 -8.42 -2.60 10.57
C ARG A 302 -7.64 -3.81 11.10
N SER A 303 -6.62 -3.60 11.94
CA SER A 303 -5.89 -4.68 12.63
C SER A 303 -6.86 -5.58 13.39
N TYR A 304 -7.73 -4.97 14.20
CA TYR A 304 -8.76 -5.67 14.99
C TYR A 304 -9.75 -6.43 14.10
N ARG A 305 -10.27 -5.75 13.07
CA ARG A 305 -11.19 -6.35 12.11
C ARG A 305 -10.60 -7.58 11.44
N PHE A 306 -9.35 -7.52 11.00
CA PHE A 306 -8.71 -8.66 10.34
C PHE A 306 -8.58 -9.85 11.27
N VAL A 307 -8.05 -9.65 12.48
CA VAL A 307 -7.87 -10.75 13.44
C VAL A 307 -9.20 -11.38 13.80
N LEU A 308 -10.18 -10.56 14.21
CA LEU A 308 -11.49 -11.05 14.66
C LEU A 308 -12.26 -11.75 13.54
N THR A 309 -12.34 -11.14 12.35
CA THR A 309 -13.09 -11.71 11.22
C THR A 309 -12.50 -13.04 10.78
N ILE A 310 -11.17 -13.17 10.74
CA ILE A 310 -10.50 -14.42 10.32
C ILE A 310 -10.69 -15.52 11.37
N LEU A 311 -10.55 -15.19 12.67
CA LEU A 311 -10.79 -16.17 13.75
C LEU A 311 -12.24 -16.66 13.74
N LEU A 312 -13.23 -15.75 13.63
CA LEU A 312 -14.64 -16.12 13.54
C LEU A 312 -14.95 -16.96 12.31
N ALA A 313 -14.37 -16.62 11.15
CA ALA A 313 -14.50 -17.43 9.94
C ALA A 313 -13.91 -18.84 10.12
N HIS A 314 -12.78 -18.96 10.82
CA HIS A 314 -12.18 -20.25 11.12
C HIS A 314 -13.03 -21.07 12.10
N VAL A 315 -13.56 -20.44 13.16
CA VAL A 315 -14.52 -21.08 14.08
C VAL A 315 -15.72 -21.60 13.29
N LYS A 316 -16.32 -20.75 12.44
CA LYS A 316 -17.46 -21.13 11.59
C LYS A 316 -17.14 -22.33 10.70
N HIS A 317 -15.98 -22.31 10.05
CA HIS A 317 -15.56 -23.41 9.20
C HIS A 317 -15.35 -24.72 9.98
N GLY A 318 -14.76 -24.64 11.17
CA GLY A 318 -14.55 -25.78 12.06
C GLY A 318 -15.86 -26.40 12.57
N LEU A 319 -16.87 -25.57 12.84
CA LEU A 319 -18.21 -26.04 13.25
C LEU A 319 -19.03 -26.60 12.07
N GLN A 320 -18.87 -26.07 10.85
CA GLN A 320 -19.62 -26.53 9.68
C GLN A 320 -19.20 -27.91 9.19
N THR A 321 -17.97 -28.33 9.48
CA THR A 321 -17.42 -29.54 8.88
C THR A 321 -17.67 -30.77 9.77
N GLU A 322 -18.94 -31.20 9.83
CA GLU A 322 -19.38 -32.41 10.58
C GLU A 322 -18.83 -33.74 10.04
N LYS A 323 -18.07 -33.74 8.94
CA LYS A 323 -17.56 -34.98 8.35
C LYS A 323 -16.41 -35.54 9.21
N SER A 324 -16.49 -36.84 9.51
CA SER A 324 -15.59 -37.60 10.40
C SER A 324 -14.08 -37.43 10.18
N TRP A 325 -13.66 -36.98 9.01
CA TRP A 325 -12.24 -36.81 8.63
C TRP A 325 -11.66 -35.44 9.01
N GLN A 326 -12.45 -34.50 9.53
CA GLN A 326 -11.98 -33.17 9.97
C GLN A 326 -12.19 -32.90 11.47
N ARG A 327 -12.12 -33.93 12.32
CA ARG A 327 -12.22 -33.78 13.79
C ARG A 327 -11.32 -32.66 14.34
N HIS A 328 -10.12 -32.51 13.80
CA HIS A 328 -9.17 -31.48 14.22
C HIS A 328 -9.69 -30.03 14.07
N ALA A 329 -10.49 -29.73 13.05
CA ALA A 329 -11.01 -28.37 12.85
C ALA A 329 -12.13 -28.04 13.85
N THR A 330 -12.99 -29.01 14.13
CA THR A 330 -14.03 -28.91 15.15
C THR A 330 -13.42 -28.83 16.55
N ASP A 331 -12.39 -29.65 16.83
CA ASP A 331 -11.65 -29.60 18.09
C ASP A 331 -11.00 -28.23 18.31
N TRP A 332 -10.35 -27.67 17.28
CA TRP A 332 -9.76 -26.32 17.37
C TRP A 332 -10.81 -25.27 17.74
N ALA A 333 -11.99 -25.28 17.10
CA ALA A 333 -13.04 -24.30 17.37
C ALA A 333 -13.56 -24.41 18.81
N ILE A 334 -13.77 -25.65 19.29
CA ILE A 334 -14.20 -25.93 20.67
C ILE A 334 -13.13 -25.45 21.66
N HIS A 335 -11.86 -25.79 21.45
CA HIS A 335 -10.77 -25.37 22.32
C HIS A 335 -10.59 -23.84 22.31
N PHE A 336 -10.70 -23.21 21.14
CA PHE A 336 -10.63 -21.77 21.01
C PHE A 336 -11.77 -21.06 21.77
N LEU A 337 -12.98 -21.60 21.74
CA LEU A 337 -14.12 -21.03 22.47
C LEU A 337 -14.13 -21.37 23.97
N GLY A 338 -13.27 -22.27 24.44
CA GLY A 338 -13.11 -22.59 25.87
C GLY A 338 -13.75 -23.90 26.33
N GLY A 339 -13.96 -24.86 25.43
CA GLY A 339 -14.26 -26.25 25.76
C GLY A 339 -15.70 -26.49 26.22
N GLU A 340 -16.02 -26.15 27.46
CA GLU A 340 -17.25 -26.60 28.15
C GLU A 340 -18.50 -25.84 27.69
N GLY A 341 -18.40 -24.55 27.42
CA GLY A 341 -19.54 -23.72 26.96
C GLY A 341 -19.84 -23.83 25.46
N SER A 342 -18.99 -24.48 24.69
CA SER A 342 -19.09 -24.56 23.22
C SER A 342 -19.65 -25.89 22.71
N VAL A 343 -19.88 -26.87 23.58
CA VAL A 343 -20.43 -28.18 23.19
C VAL A 343 -21.87 -27.98 22.71
N GLY A 344 -22.10 -28.23 21.41
CA GLY A 344 -23.42 -28.09 20.78
C GLY A 344 -23.67 -26.76 20.07
N MET A 345 -22.68 -25.85 20.03
CA MET A 345 -22.79 -24.61 19.25
C MET A 345 -22.83 -24.93 17.75
N ARG A 346 -23.85 -24.43 17.04
CA ARG A 346 -23.99 -24.57 15.59
C ARG A 346 -23.35 -23.39 14.86
N PRO A 347 -22.98 -23.53 13.57
CA PRO A 347 -22.45 -22.43 12.77
C PRO A 347 -23.34 -21.19 12.71
N GLU A 348 -24.66 -21.38 12.77
CA GLU A 348 -25.67 -20.30 12.78
C GLU A 348 -25.65 -19.51 14.10
N ASP A 349 -25.09 -20.10 15.17
CA ASP A 349 -24.99 -19.48 16.48
C ASP A 349 -23.81 -18.52 16.61
N ILE A 350 -22.92 -18.44 15.61
CA ILE A 350 -21.85 -17.43 15.53
C ILE A 350 -22.48 -16.08 15.16
N ARG A 351 -23.20 -15.53 16.14
CA ARG A 351 -23.84 -14.24 16.11
C ARG A 351 -22.90 -13.17 16.68
N PRO A 352 -23.22 -11.88 16.57
CA PRO A 352 -22.40 -10.79 17.11
C PRO A 352 -22.01 -10.96 18.58
N GLU A 353 -22.79 -11.70 19.37
CA GLU A 353 -22.53 -12.01 20.78
C GLU A 353 -21.26 -12.83 20.98
N VAL A 354 -20.93 -13.76 20.08
CA VAL A 354 -19.66 -14.52 20.15
C VAL A 354 -18.48 -13.58 19.89
N ALA A 355 -18.63 -12.66 18.95
CA ALA A 355 -17.61 -11.64 18.67
C ALA A 355 -17.43 -10.70 19.87
N CYS A 356 -18.52 -10.25 20.50
CA CYS A 356 -18.49 -9.47 21.74
C CYS A 356 -17.79 -10.25 22.86
N ALA A 357 -18.16 -11.51 23.10
CA ALA A 357 -17.56 -12.32 24.15
C ALA A 357 -16.05 -12.53 23.96
N LEU A 358 -15.60 -12.70 22.71
CA LEU A 358 -14.17 -12.78 22.39
C LEU A 358 -13.45 -11.45 22.67
N LEU A 359 -14.05 -10.31 22.32
CA LEU A 359 -13.48 -9.00 22.61
C LEU A 359 -13.46 -8.72 24.12
N GLU A 360 -14.54 -9.04 24.83
CA GLU A 360 -14.61 -8.94 26.28
C GLU A 360 -13.50 -9.77 26.92
N PHE A 361 -13.37 -11.04 26.53
CA PHE A 361 -12.26 -11.91 26.95
C PHE A 361 -10.90 -11.26 26.68
N ALA A 362 -10.70 -10.69 25.50
CA ALA A 362 -9.46 -10.06 25.11
C ALA A 362 -9.13 -8.81 25.95
N ILE A 363 -10.12 -8.16 26.55
CA ILE A 363 -9.94 -6.91 27.32
C ILE A 363 -9.86 -7.18 28.84
N ARG A 364 -10.31 -8.36 29.31
CA ARG A 364 -10.37 -8.70 30.75
C ARG A 364 -9.09 -8.33 31.50
N ASP A 365 -9.30 -7.79 32.69
CA ASP A 365 -8.28 -7.51 33.71
C ASP A 365 -7.20 -6.49 33.29
N THR A 366 -7.49 -5.65 32.31
CA THR A 366 -6.59 -4.58 31.86
C THR A 366 -7.29 -3.31 31.45
N GLU A 367 -6.66 -2.16 31.73
CA GLU A 367 -7.04 -0.84 31.23
C GLU A 367 -6.71 -0.65 29.73
N CYS A 368 -6.83 -1.71 28.93
CA CYS A 368 -6.52 -1.67 27.50
C CYS A 368 -7.61 -0.96 26.71
N ARG A 369 -7.20 -0.08 25.80
CA ARG A 369 -8.10 0.55 24.83
C ARG A 369 -8.27 -0.36 23.62
N ALA A 370 -9.48 -0.84 23.40
CA ALA A 370 -9.85 -1.61 22.21
C ALA A 370 -11.09 -0.98 21.53
N PRO A 371 -11.21 -1.06 20.19
CA PRO A 371 -12.41 -0.63 19.51
C PRO A 371 -13.59 -1.56 19.85
N GLY A 372 -14.79 -0.97 19.99
CA GLY A 372 -16.02 -1.74 20.14
C GLY A 372 -16.36 -2.55 18.88
N LEU A 373 -17.27 -3.52 19.00
CA LEU A 373 -17.64 -4.38 17.87
C LEU A 373 -18.22 -3.58 16.68
N ALA A 374 -19.08 -2.58 16.95
CA ALA A 374 -19.67 -1.73 15.92
C ALA A 374 -18.59 -0.99 15.08
N ALA A 375 -17.59 -0.42 15.75
CA ALA A 375 -16.42 0.17 15.11
C ALA A 375 -15.64 -0.83 14.25
N ILE A 376 -15.41 -2.05 14.75
CA ILE A 376 -14.69 -3.11 14.04
C ILE A 376 -15.44 -3.55 12.78
N LEU A 377 -16.76 -3.68 12.85
CA LEU A 377 -17.60 -4.07 11.71
C LEU A 377 -17.77 -2.92 10.69
N GLY A 378 -17.55 -1.68 11.12
CA GLY A 378 -17.64 -0.48 10.28
C GLY A 378 -18.99 0.23 10.39
N ASP A 379 -19.82 -0.15 11.37
CA ASP A 379 -21.12 0.46 11.64
C ASP A 379 -20.97 1.80 12.38
N GLU A 380 -19.84 2.00 13.06
CA GLU A 380 -19.49 3.24 13.76
C GLU A 380 -18.27 3.91 13.12
N LYS A 381 -18.37 5.23 12.89
CA LYS A 381 -17.24 6.03 12.39
C LYS A 381 -16.26 6.32 13.52
N VAL A 382 -15.11 5.65 13.49
CA VAL A 382 -14.01 5.92 14.42
C VAL A 382 -13.16 7.09 13.91
N PRO A 383 -12.78 8.05 14.78
CA PRO A 383 -11.82 9.09 14.40
C PRO A 383 -10.47 8.47 13.98
N GLU A 384 -9.87 8.96 12.89
CA GLU A 384 -8.66 8.37 12.30
C GLU A 384 -7.44 8.36 13.24
N ASN A 385 -7.44 9.21 14.27
CA ASN A 385 -6.33 9.40 15.19
C ASN A 385 -6.41 8.56 16.48
N VAL A 386 -7.45 7.72 16.64
CA VAL A 386 -7.56 6.88 17.84
C VAL A 386 -6.54 5.74 17.77
N LYS A 387 -5.65 5.71 18.77
CA LYS A 387 -4.65 4.65 18.94
C LYS A 387 -5.23 3.57 19.86
N TRP A 388 -5.17 2.31 19.40
CA TRP A 388 -5.62 1.15 20.16
C TRP A 388 -4.44 0.37 20.71
N ASP A 389 -4.64 -0.33 21.82
CA ASP A 389 -3.62 -1.19 22.41
C ASP A 389 -3.51 -2.51 21.63
N VAL A 390 -2.38 -3.20 21.74
CA VAL A 390 -2.11 -4.43 20.97
C VAL A 390 -2.38 -5.69 21.78
N GLU A 391 -2.37 -5.56 23.10
CA GLU A 391 -2.54 -6.60 24.11
C GLU A 391 -3.82 -7.44 23.87
N PRO A 392 -5.00 -6.86 23.55
CA PRO A 392 -6.18 -7.66 23.28
C PRO A 392 -6.01 -8.59 22.06
N LEU A 393 -5.36 -8.10 21.00
CA LEU A 393 -5.08 -8.92 19.81
C LEU A 393 -4.09 -10.04 20.12
N GLU A 394 -3.06 -9.76 20.92
CA GLU A 394 -2.09 -10.76 21.34
C GLU A 394 -2.76 -11.89 22.12
N ARG A 395 -3.70 -11.58 23.03
CA ARG A 395 -4.46 -12.59 23.79
C ARG A 395 -5.32 -13.47 22.87
N LEU A 396 -6.01 -12.86 21.91
CA LEU A 396 -6.82 -13.61 20.93
C LEU A 396 -5.96 -14.56 20.10
N VAL A 397 -4.82 -14.09 19.59
CA VAL A 397 -3.92 -14.91 18.79
C VAL A 397 -3.21 -15.97 19.64
N ALA A 398 -2.80 -15.65 20.86
CA ALA A 398 -2.24 -16.62 21.80
C ALA A 398 -3.22 -17.76 22.09
N ARG A 399 -4.49 -17.42 22.33
CA ARG A 399 -5.56 -18.41 22.49
C ARG A 399 -5.76 -19.27 21.24
N ALA A 400 -5.68 -18.67 20.05
CA ALA A 400 -5.71 -19.41 18.79
C ALA A 400 -4.53 -20.38 18.64
N ILE A 401 -3.32 -20.02 19.09
CA ILE A 401 -2.15 -20.91 19.15
C ILE A 401 -2.42 -22.07 20.10
N LEU A 402 -2.87 -21.81 21.33
CA LEU A 402 -3.16 -22.85 22.32
C LEU A 402 -4.21 -23.85 21.81
N ALA A 403 -5.24 -23.35 21.13
CA ALA A 403 -6.26 -24.20 20.52
C ALA A 403 -5.69 -25.16 19.44
N THR A 404 -4.52 -24.86 18.84
CA THR A 404 -3.85 -25.79 17.91
C THR A 404 -3.07 -26.91 18.59
N MET A 405 -2.83 -26.82 19.90
CA MET A 405 -1.95 -27.76 20.63
C MET A 405 -2.67 -29.01 21.16
N THR A 406 -3.99 -29.12 20.96
CA THR A 406 -4.88 -30.29 21.21
C THR A 406 -4.83 -30.97 22.59
N GLN A 407 -4.02 -30.51 23.54
CA GLN A 407 -3.99 -31.10 24.88
C GLN A 407 -5.21 -30.63 25.68
N LYS A 408 -6.16 -31.55 25.88
CA LYS A 408 -7.20 -31.43 26.91
C LYS A 408 -6.47 -31.36 28.26
N ASP A 409 -6.76 -30.35 29.05
CA ASP A 409 -6.32 -30.19 30.45
C ASP A 409 -4.93 -29.59 30.70
N ILE A 410 -4.47 -28.64 29.88
CA ILE A 410 -3.28 -27.85 30.21
C ILE A 410 -3.60 -26.85 31.34
N ARG A 411 -2.86 -26.89 32.46
CA ARG A 411 -2.95 -25.86 33.51
C ARG A 411 -2.49 -24.50 32.99
N GLU A 412 -3.01 -23.39 33.50
CA GLU A 412 -2.68 -22.04 32.99
C GLU A 412 -1.15 -21.78 32.88
N GLY A 413 -0.37 -22.14 33.91
CA GLY A 413 1.09 -21.99 33.88
C GLY A 413 1.81 -22.93 32.90
N GLU A 414 1.22 -24.08 32.58
CA GLU A 414 1.73 -24.97 31.53
C GLU A 414 1.40 -24.41 30.14
N ALA A 415 0.23 -23.78 29.98
CA ALA A 415 -0.19 -23.18 28.72
C ALA A 415 0.74 -22.03 28.33
N GLU A 416 1.15 -21.19 29.29
CA GLU A 416 2.13 -20.15 29.02
C GLU A 416 3.50 -20.71 28.62
N ARG A 417 3.98 -21.76 29.31
CA ARG A 417 5.24 -22.43 28.94
C ARG A 417 5.17 -23.01 27.54
N SER A 418 4.10 -23.73 27.23
CA SER A 418 3.85 -24.31 25.91
C SER A 418 3.76 -23.25 24.81
N LEU A 419 3.12 -22.12 25.09
CA LEU A 419 3.07 -20.97 24.18
C LEU A 419 4.48 -20.42 23.92
N ARG A 420 5.28 -20.19 24.97
CA ARG A 420 6.67 -19.70 24.85
C ARG A 420 7.53 -20.65 24.03
N GLU A 421 7.46 -21.96 24.31
CA GLU A 421 8.18 -23.00 23.56
C GLU A 421 7.80 -23.01 22.09
N LYS A 422 6.50 -22.85 21.77
CA LYS A 422 6.02 -22.81 20.39
C LYS A 422 6.44 -21.53 19.65
N LEU A 423 6.46 -20.39 20.35
CA LEU A 423 6.78 -19.09 19.78
C LEU A 423 8.28 -18.88 19.56
N ALA A 424 9.13 -19.41 20.45
CA ALA A 424 10.57 -19.22 20.40
C ALA A 424 11.20 -19.43 19.01
N PRO A 425 11.02 -20.59 18.33
CA PRO A 425 11.62 -20.80 17.01
C PRO A 425 11.08 -19.84 15.95
N CYS A 426 9.78 -19.53 15.99
CA CYS A 426 9.15 -18.58 15.05
C CYS A 426 9.75 -17.18 15.23
N PHE A 427 10.05 -16.80 16.46
CA PHE A 427 10.60 -15.49 16.77
C PHE A 427 12.07 -15.37 16.33
N PHE A 428 12.89 -16.39 16.53
CA PHE A 428 14.26 -16.44 15.99
C PHE A 428 14.29 -16.46 14.45
N GLU A 429 13.31 -17.11 13.83
CA GLU A 429 13.16 -17.12 12.37
C GLU A 429 12.82 -15.73 11.83
N MET A 430 11.89 -15.03 12.47
CA MET A 430 11.30 -13.79 11.96
C MET A 430 11.98 -12.50 12.41
N VAL A 431 12.65 -12.47 13.55
CA VAL A 431 13.17 -11.21 14.12
C VAL A 431 14.69 -11.24 14.19
N PRO A 432 15.39 -10.28 13.55
CA PRO A 432 16.85 -10.28 13.48
C PRO A 432 17.50 -9.89 14.81
N ASP A 433 18.59 -10.58 15.18
CA ASP A 433 19.38 -10.42 16.43
C ASP A 433 19.73 -8.98 16.81
N ARG A 434 19.82 -8.09 15.83
CA ARG A 434 20.16 -6.68 16.05
C ARG A 434 18.99 -5.90 16.68
N LEU A 435 17.75 -6.21 16.28
CA LEU A 435 16.55 -5.61 16.88
C LEU A 435 16.41 -6.02 18.35
N TRP A 436 16.89 -7.23 18.66
CA TRP A 436 16.85 -7.84 19.99
C TRP A 436 17.84 -7.26 20.99
N ARG A 437 19.09 -7.05 20.58
CA ARG A 437 20.15 -6.57 21.49
C ARG A 437 19.92 -5.13 21.97
N GLY A 438 19.23 -4.31 21.17
CA GLY A 438 18.97 -2.90 21.49
C GLY A 438 17.86 -2.67 22.52
N ARG A 439 16.92 -3.61 22.67
CA ARG A 439 15.85 -3.53 23.66
C ARG A 439 15.92 -4.79 24.52
N ARG A 440 16.58 -4.71 25.68
CA ARG A 440 16.50 -5.76 26.71
C ARG A 440 15.03 -6.11 26.91
N LEU A 441 14.64 -7.30 26.48
CA LEU A 441 13.43 -8.01 26.87
C LEU A 441 13.34 -8.00 28.40
N ARG A 442 12.73 -6.98 28.99
CA ARG A 442 12.49 -6.97 30.44
C ARG A 442 11.18 -7.66 30.81
N ARG A 443 10.41 -8.19 29.84
CA ARG A 443 9.07 -8.76 30.12
C ARG A 443 8.63 -10.00 29.32
N ALA A 444 9.13 -10.30 28.10
CA ALA A 444 8.58 -11.43 27.34
C ALA A 444 9.26 -12.81 27.60
N THR A 445 10.28 -12.84 28.47
CA THR A 445 10.91 -14.08 28.95
C THR A 445 10.91 -14.20 30.48
N GLY A 446 10.26 -13.25 31.18
CA GLY A 446 10.10 -13.24 32.63
C GLY A 446 8.89 -14.03 33.04
#